data_AF-A0A7C4GKW0-F1
#
_entry.id   AF-A0A7C4GKW0-F1
#
_cell.length_a   1.000
_cell.length_b   1.000
_cell.length_c   1.000
_cell.angle_alpha   90.00
_cell.angle_beta   90.00
_cell.angle_gamma   90.00
#
_symmetry.space_group_name_H-M   'P 1'
#
loop_
_entity.id
_entity.type
_entity.pdbx_description
1 polymer ?
#
loop_
_entity_poly.entity_id
_entity_poly.type
_entity_poly.pdbx_seq_one_letter_code
_entity_poly.pdbx_strand_id
1 'polypeptide(L)'
;TIFSFSRSLGIEKIMSFIAYGSFEAKLPDYDSIPKDYCALAEAAFDCRPPLMIHYLYYVKTGLSILLGLYALISSILIMRGNLSPILLKINVLTPIVAQIISFLGWAVREMGRKPWSIYGVMTVDVAHTANPGDPLSYGLIALILISVALALILAIWKLLYAPSVREV
;
A
#
# COMPACT_ATOMS: atom_id res chain seq x y z
N THR A 1 5.35 -14.47 19.22
CA THR A 1 6.28 -13.34 19.03
C THR A 1 6.38 -13.06 17.53
N ILE A 2 5.97 -11.87 17.09
CA ILE A 2 6.02 -11.50 15.66
C ILE A 2 7.48 -11.19 15.30
N PHE A 3 7.97 -11.72 14.18
CA PHE A 3 9.31 -11.38 13.69
C PHE A 3 9.31 -9.93 13.19
N SER A 4 10.02 -9.04 13.89
CA SER A 4 10.23 -7.66 13.49
C SER A 4 11.63 -7.50 12.95
N PHE A 5 11.74 -7.15 11.66
CA PHE A 5 13.02 -6.91 11.01
C PHE A 5 13.82 -5.78 11.68
N SER A 6 13.14 -4.71 12.13
CA SER A 6 13.78 -3.61 12.86
C SER A 6 14.31 -4.06 14.22
N ARG A 7 13.55 -4.89 14.95
CA ARG A 7 14.00 -5.45 16.24
C ARG A 7 15.18 -6.41 16.07
N SER A 8 15.22 -7.17 14.98
CA SER A 8 16.36 -8.04 14.65
C SER A 8 17.63 -7.26 14.32
N LEU A 9 17.51 -6.02 13.81
CA LEU A 9 18.62 -5.15 13.49
C LEU A 9 18.97 -4.15 14.61
N GLY A 10 18.21 -4.13 15.71
CA GLY A 10 18.39 -3.17 16.82
C GLY A 10 18.05 -1.72 16.46
N ILE A 11 17.22 -1.51 15.42
CA ILE A 11 16.86 -0.18 14.90
C ILE A 11 15.56 0.35 15.53
N GLU A 12 14.95 -0.35 16.51
CA GLU A 12 13.67 0.07 17.09
C GLU A 12 13.68 1.48 17.69
N LYS A 13 14.82 1.92 18.24
CA LYS A 13 14.95 3.24 18.87
C LYS A 13 14.91 4.40 17.87
N ILE A 14 15.22 4.16 16.60
CA ILE A 14 15.06 5.20 15.57
C ILE A 14 13.58 5.57 15.43
N MET A 15 12.69 4.60 15.55
CA MET A 15 11.27 4.85 15.37
C MET A 15 10.65 5.59 16.55
N SER A 16 11.10 5.33 17.79
CA SER A 16 10.70 6.12 18.95
C SER A 16 11.20 7.56 18.87
N PHE A 17 12.43 7.76 18.39
CA PHE A 17 12.98 9.10 18.16
C PHE A 17 12.21 9.88 17.11
N ILE A 18 11.87 9.27 15.97
CA ILE A 18 11.08 9.95 14.92
C ILE A 18 9.66 10.29 15.41
N ALA A 19 9.03 9.40 16.17
CA ALA A 19 7.66 9.58 16.63
C ALA A 19 7.51 10.57 17.80
N TYR A 20 8.42 10.50 18.78
CA TYR A 20 8.30 11.23 20.05
C TYR A 20 9.49 12.16 20.36
N GLY A 21 10.49 12.25 19.48
CA GLY A 21 11.69 13.07 19.67
C GLY A 21 12.68 12.52 20.71
N SER A 22 12.45 11.32 21.25
CA SER A 22 13.29 10.70 22.28
C SER A 22 13.50 9.21 22.02
N PHE A 23 14.74 8.74 22.17
CA PHE A 23 15.11 7.33 22.03
C PHE A 23 14.55 6.44 23.15
N GLU A 24 14.23 7.03 24.31
CA GLU A 24 13.67 6.35 25.49
C GLU A 24 12.14 6.26 25.44
N ALA A 25 11.48 6.90 24.47
CA ALA A 25 10.02 6.88 24.38
C ALA A 25 9.51 5.46 24.09
N LYS A 26 8.58 4.99 24.93
CA LYS A 26 7.98 3.66 24.79
C LYS A 26 6.89 3.69 23.72
N LEU A 27 7.09 2.95 22.64
CA LEU A 27 6.05 2.75 21.62
C LEU A 27 4.92 1.87 22.20
N PRO A 28 3.65 2.17 21.90
CA PRO A 28 2.54 1.33 22.29
C PRO A 28 2.68 -0.05 21.67
N ASP A 29 2.44 -1.10 22.47
CA ASP A 29 2.56 -2.47 22.02
C ASP A 29 1.22 -2.98 21.48
N TYR A 30 1.27 -3.87 20.49
CA TYR A 30 0.07 -4.47 19.92
C TYR A 30 -0.72 -5.25 20.97
N ASP A 31 -0.01 -5.95 21.87
CA ASP A 31 -0.63 -6.71 22.96
C ASP A 31 -1.20 -5.83 24.07
N SER A 32 -0.83 -4.55 24.11
CA SER A 32 -1.37 -3.57 25.06
C SER A 32 -2.72 -2.98 24.62
N ILE A 33 -3.21 -3.31 23.42
CA ILE A 33 -4.54 -2.89 22.96
C ILE A 33 -5.60 -3.61 23.83
N PRO A 34 -6.44 -2.86 24.58
CA PRO A 34 -7.48 -3.44 25.41
C PRO A 34 -8.49 -4.21 24.56
N LYS A 35 -8.94 -5.37 25.05
CA LYS A 35 -9.92 -6.20 24.32
C LYS A 35 -11.30 -5.55 24.27
N ASP A 36 -11.60 -4.71 25.26
CA ASP A 36 -12.80 -3.88 25.41
C ASP A 36 -12.73 -2.55 24.63
N TYR A 37 -11.70 -2.31 23.82
CA TYR A 37 -11.61 -1.13 22.94
C TYR A 37 -12.82 -0.99 21.99
N CYS A 38 -13.56 -2.09 21.78
CA CYS A 38 -14.82 -2.14 21.04
C CYS A 38 -16.09 -2.17 21.90
N ALA A 39 -16.08 -1.71 23.16
CA ALA A 39 -17.27 -1.75 24.01
C ALA A 39 -18.51 -1.04 23.39
N LEU A 40 -18.32 -0.14 22.42
CA LEU A 40 -19.40 0.51 21.65
C LEU A 40 -19.93 -0.34 20.47
N ALA A 41 -19.30 -1.48 20.20
CA ALA A 41 -19.63 -2.40 19.13
C ALA A 41 -19.75 -3.82 19.73
N GLU A 42 -20.93 -4.15 20.24
CA GLU A 42 -21.28 -5.42 20.91
C GLU A 42 -21.02 -6.70 20.08
N ALA A 43 -20.48 -6.60 18.87
CA ALA A 43 -20.29 -7.68 17.90
C ALA A 43 -18.86 -8.27 17.84
N ALA A 44 -17.82 -7.60 18.36
CA ALA A 44 -16.42 -8.05 18.18
C ALA A 44 -15.74 -8.47 19.50
N PHE A 45 -15.32 -9.74 19.59
CA PHE A 45 -14.61 -10.30 20.76
C PHE A 45 -13.12 -9.88 20.82
N ASP A 46 -12.53 -9.51 19.67
CA ASP A 46 -11.18 -8.97 19.57
C ASP A 46 -11.15 -7.86 18.50
N CYS A 47 -10.63 -6.70 18.87
CA CYS A 47 -10.58 -5.51 18.02
C CYS A 47 -9.20 -5.10 17.58
N ARG A 48 -8.26 -6.02 17.72
CA ARG A 48 -6.91 -5.83 17.21
C ARG A 48 -6.89 -6.04 15.69
N PRO A 49 -6.18 -5.18 14.95
CA PRO A 49 -6.11 -5.30 13.50
C PRO A 49 -5.28 -6.53 13.10
N PRO A 50 -5.56 -7.19 11.96
CA PRO A 50 -4.90 -8.44 11.58
C PRO A 50 -3.36 -8.38 11.58
N LEU A 51 -2.71 -9.39 12.17
CA LEU A 51 -1.24 -9.48 12.23
C LEU A 51 -0.55 -9.43 10.85
N MET A 52 -1.26 -9.79 9.78
CA MET A 52 -0.75 -9.71 8.40
C MET A 52 -0.29 -8.31 7.99
N ILE A 53 -0.87 -7.25 8.59
CA ILE A 53 -0.51 -5.86 8.30
C ILE A 53 0.97 -5.59 8.58
N HIS A 54 1.53 -6.23 9.62
CA HIS A 54 2.94 -6.13 9.96
C HIS A 54 3.80 -6.50 8.74
N TYR A 55 3.56 -7.66 8.14
CA TYR A 55 4.33 -8.11 6.97
C TYR A 55 4.11 -7.21 5.75
N LEU A 56 2.86 -6.84 5.48
CA LEU A 56 2.53 -5.94 4.37
C LEU A 56 3.22 -4.58 4.51
N TYR A 57 3.31 -4.04 5.73
CA TYR A 57 4.01 -2.79 6.01
C TYR A 57 5.51 -2.88 5.68
N TYR A 58 6.20 -3.95 6.09
CA TYR A 58 7.63 -4.11 5.79
C TYR A 58 7.87 -4.34 4.30
N VAL A 59 7.07 -5.18 3.63
CA VAL A 59 7.19 -5.41 2.18
C VAL A 59 6.99 -4.11 1.41
N LYS A 60 5.91 -3.38 1.69
CA LYS A 60 5.61 -2.08 1.08
C LYS A 60 6.75 -1.09 1.31
N THR A 61 7.20 -0.94 2.56
CA THR A 61 8.23 0.05 2.93
C THR A 61 9.58 -0.30 2.29
N GLY A 62 9.97 -1.58 2.31
CA GLY A 62 11.18 -2.06 1.65
C GLY A 62 11.16 -1.77 0.15
N LEU A 63 10.08 -2.12 -0.55
CA LEU A 63 9.92 -1.81 -1.97
C LEU A 63 9.92 -0.30 -2.26
N SER A 64 9.31 0.51 -1.38
CA SER A 64 9.29 1.98 -1.51
C SER A 64 10.69 2.57 -1.41
N ILE A 65 11.49 2.12 -0.45
CA ILE A 65 12.87 2.59 -0.26
C ILE A 65 13.73 2.17 -1.45
N LEU A 66 13.63 0.91 -1.89
CA LEU A 66 14.37 0.41 -3.06
C LEU A 66 14.03 1.19 -4.33
N LEU A 67 12.74 1.44 -4.58
CA LEU A 67 12.30 2.22 -5.74
C LEU A 67 12.76 3.68 -5.63
N GLY A 68 12.70 4.29 -4.45
CA GLY A 68 13.19 5.65 -4.22
C GLY A 68 14.69 5.79 -4.44
N LEU A 69 15.50 4.85 -3.93
CA LEU A 69 16.94 4.80 -4.19
C LEU A 69 17.25 4.60 -5.67
N TYR A 70 16.54 3.67 -6.32
CA TYR A 70 16.67 3.46 -7.76
C TYR A 70 16.33 4.73 -8.56
N ALA A 71 15.25 5.43 -8.20
CA ALA A 71 14.84 6.67 -8.86
C ALA A 71 15.90 7.77 -8.69
N LEU A 72 16.51 7.87 -7.50
CA LEU A 72 17.58 8.82 -7.23
C LEU A 72 18.83 8.53 -8.08
N ILE A 73 19.28 7.28 -8.10
CA ILE A 73 20.44 6.84 -8.90
C ILE A 73 20.18 7.05 -10.39
N SER A 74 19.00 6.65 -10.87
CA SER A 74 18.60 6.81 -12.27
C SER A 74 18.58 8.28 -12.67
N SER A 75 18.05 9.16 -11.80
CA SER A 75 18.04 10.61 -12.05
C SER A 75 19.46 11.18 -12.15
N ILE A 76 20.37 10.78 -11.26
CA ILE A 76 21.77 11.23 -11.30
C ILE A 76 22.47 10.74 -12.58
N LEU A 77 22.24 9.50 -13.01
CA LEU A 77 22.82 8.95 -14.24
C LEU A 77 22.31 9.69 -15.48
N ILE A 78 21.02 9.99 -15.54
CA ILE A 78 20.42 10.77 -16.63
C ILE A 78 20.99 12.20 -16.65
N MET A 79 21.10 12.86 -15.49
CA MET A 79 21.71 14.19 -15.37
C MET A 79 23.18 14.23 -15.81
N ARG A 80 23.90 13.11 -15.65
CA ARG A 80 25.29 12.94 -16.12
C ARG A 80 25.40 12.53 -17.59
N GLY A 81 24.28 12.43 -18.31
CA GLY A 81 24.23 12.03 -19.71
C GLY A 81 24.46 10.52 -19.96
N ASN A 82 24.43 9.69 -18.92
CA ASN A 82 24.65 8.25 -19.03
C ASN A 82 23.33 7.49 -19.26
N LEU A 83 22.83 7.54 -20.49
CA LEU A 83 21.64 6.80 -20.92
C LEU A 83 22.00 5.45 -21.52
N SER A 84 22.19 4.44 -20.67
CA SER A 84 22.33 3.07 -21.14
C SER A 84 20.98 2.49 -21.62
N PRO A 85 20.95 1.66 -22.68
CA PRO A 85 19.73 0.97 -23.11
C PRO A 85 19.12 0.08 -22.02
N ILE A 86 19.94 -0.45 -21.11
CA ILE A 86 19.50 -1.26 -19.98
C ILE A 86 18.72 -0.40 -18.97
N LEU A 87 19.23 0.80 -18.66
CA LEU A 87 18.55 1.74 -17.78
C LEU A 87 17.16 2.10 -18.32
N LEU A 88 17.03 2.35 -19.62
CA LEU A 88 15.75 2.63 -20.28
C LEU A 88 14.78 1.45 -20.16
N LYS A 89 15.24 0.21 -20.41
CA LYS A 89 14.41 -1.00 -20.28
C LYS A 89 13.89 -1.21 -18.87
N ILE A 90 14.72 -0.98 -17.85
CA ILE A 90 14.32 -1.11 -16.44
C ILE A 90 13.32 -0.01 -16.06
N ASN A 91 13.51 1.22 -16.56
CA ASN A 91 12.61 2.34 -16.26
C ASN A 91 11.16 2.08 -16.71
N VAL A 92 10.94 1.28 -17.76
CA VAL A 92 9.59 0.86 -18.19
C VAL A 92 8.84 0.07 -17.09
N LEU A 93 9.55 -0.67 -16.24
CA LEU A 93 8.95 -1.46 -15.16
C LEU A 93 8.63 -0.62 -13.91
N THR A 94 9.24 0.55 -13.76
CA THR A 94 9.12 1.37 -12.55
C THR A 94 7.70 1.84 -12.24
N PRO A 95 6.84 2.24 -13.21
CA PRO A 95 5.48 2.66 -12.91
C PRO A 95 4.62 1.48 -12.44
N ILE A 96 4.87 0.28 -12.96
CA ILE A 96 4.17 -0.95 -12.55
C ILE A 96 4.51 -1.25 -11.09
N VAL A 97 5.80 -1.20 -10.73
CA VAL A 97 6.26 -1.41 -9.35
C VAL A 97 5.69 -0.33 -8.42
N ALA A 98 5.67 0.94 -8.86
CA ALA A 98 5.08 2.04 -8.09
C ALA A 98 3.59 1.79 -7.80
N GLN A 99 2.83 1.29 -8.79
CA GLN A 99 1.43 0.98 -8.62
C GLN A 99 1.20 -0.18 -7.64
N ILE A 100 2.04 -1.22 -7.68
CA ILE A 100 2.00 -2.33 -6.69
C ILE A 100 2.24 -1.80 -5.27
N ILE A 101 3.24 -0.93 -5.09
CA ILE A 101 3.54 -0.31 -3.80
C ILE A 101 2.34 0.53 -3.32
N SER A 102 1.68 1.27 -4.22
CA SER A 102 0.47 2.02 -3.92
C SER A 102 -0.67 1.12 -3.42
N PHE A 103 -0.92 0.00 -4.11
CA PHE A 103 -1.91 -0.99 -3.68
C PHE A 103 -1.58 -1.60 -2.33
N LEU A 104 -0.32 -1.93 -2.05
CA LEU A 104 0.11 -2.40 -0.73
C LEU A 104 -0.09 -1.32 0.34
N GLY A 105 0.11 -0.05 0.01
CA GLY A 105 -0.19 1.08 0.90
C GLY A 105 -1.66 1.14 1.29
N TRP A 106 -2.56 1.00 0.32
CA TRP A 106 -4.00 0.90 0.55
C TRP A 106 -4.37 -0.33 1.37
N ALA A 107 -3.80 -1.49 1.05
CA ALA A 107 -4.03 -2.73 1.79
C ALA A 107 -3.66 -2.59 3.27
N VAL A 108 -2.47 -2.05 3.59
CA VAL A 108 -2.04 -1.77 4.97
C VAL A 108 -3.03 -0.85 5.69
N ARG A 109 -3.46 0.23 5.02
CA ARG A 109 -4.40 1.20 5.61
C ARG A 109 -5.78 0.59 5.86
N GLU A 110 -6.30 -0.13 4.88
CA GLU A 110 -7.68 -0.64 4.91
C GLU A 110 -7.81 -1.86 5.82
N MET A 111 -6.84 -2.77 5.78
CA MET A 111 -6.79 -3.89 6.73
C MET A 111 -6.50 -3.39 8.15
N GLY A 112 -5.64 -2.38 8.30
CA GLY A 112 -5.32 -1.78 9.61
C GLY A 112 -6.47 -1.06 10.29
N ARG A 113 -7.51 -0.72 9.53
CA ARG A 113 -8.73 -0.14 10.08
C ARG A 113 -9.70 -1.18 10.61
N LYS A 114 -9.60 -2.45 10.19
CA LYS A 114 -10.50 -3.51 10.65
C LYS A 114 -10.33 -3.74 12.16
N PRO A 115 -11.42 -3.97 12.92
CA PRO A 115 -12.81 -4.21 12.48
C PRO A 115 -13.65 -2.96 12.24
N TRP A 116 -13.07 -1.76 12.33
CA TRP A 116 -13.80 -0.51 12.24
C TRP A 116 -14.14 -0.14 10.79
N SER A 117 -15.35 0.40 10.62
CA SER A 117 -15.68 1.24 9.47
C SER A 117 -15.49 2.72 9.86
N ILE A 118 -16.05 3.14 11.00
CA ILE A 118 -15.77 4.44 11.60
C ILE A 118 -15.26 4.17 13.00
N TYR A 119 -14.04 4.61 13.30
CA TYR A 119 -13.40 4.35 14.59
C TYR A 119 -14.29 4.80 15.75
N GLY A 120 -14.54 3.90 16.70
CA GLY A 120 -15.36 4.17 17.89
C GLY A 120 -16.85 4.40 17.62
N VAL A 121 -17.32 4.26 16.38
CA VAL A 121 -18.72 4.54 16.01
C VAL A 121 -19.38 3.33 15.34
N MET A 122 -18.73 2.73 14.34
CA MET A 122 -19.37 1.72 13.49
C MET A 122 -18.37 0.66 13.05
N THR A 123 -18.68 -0.63 13.27
CA THR A 123 -17.88 -1.74 12.75
C THR A 123 -18.28 -2.13 11.33
N VAL A 124 -17.43 -2.88 10.64
CA VAL A 124 -17.72 -3.37 9.28
C VAL A 124 -18.94 -4.29 9.28
N ASP A 125 -19.13 -5.08 10.33
CA ASP A 125 -20.26 -6.02 10.43
C ASP A 125 -21.62 -5.34 10.51
N VAL A 126 -21.70 -4.09 10.99
CA VAL A 126 -22.95 -3.31 11.01
C VAL A 126 -23.07 -2.35 9.83
N ALA A 127 -21.98 -2.10 9.10
CA ALA A 127 -21.92 -1.16 7.99
C ALA A 127 -22.44 -1.74 6.66
N HIS A 128 -23.02 -2.95 6.67
CA HIS A 128 -23.60 -3.54 5.47
C HIS A 128 -24.95 -2.92 5.14
N THR A 129 -25.26 -2.80 3.85
CA THR A 129 -26.58 -2.35 3.40
C THR A 129 -27.63 -3.44 3.66
N ALA A 130 -28.80 -3.06 4.17
CA ALA A 130 -29.93 -3.96 4.32
C ALA A 130 -30.49 -4.46 2.97
N ASN A 131 -30.23 -3.71 1.89
CA ASN A 131 -30.57 -4.10 0.52
C ASN A 131 -29.29 -4.19 -0.32
N PRO A 132 -28.64 -5.37 -0.37
CA PRO A 132 -27.44 -5.55 -1.19
C PRO A 132 -27.79 -5.39 -2.67
N GLY A 133 -26.91 -4.74 -3.43
CA GLY A 133 -27.03 -4.68 -4.89
C GLY A 133 -27.05 -6.09 -5.51
N ASP A 134 -27.77 -6.24 -6.61
CA ASP A 134 -27.82 -7.52 -7.33
C ASP A 134 -26.41 -7.87 -7.86
N PRO A 135 -25.96 -9.15 -7.80
CA PRO A 135 -24.66 -9.57 -8.33
C PRO A 135 -24.37 -9.11 -9.75
N LEU A 136 -25.39 -8.99 -10.61
CA LEU A 136 -25.25 -8.45 -11.96
C LEU A 136 -24.77 -7.00 -11.97
N SER A 137 -25.27 -6.19 -11.03
CA SER A 137 -24.91 -4.78 -10.88
C SER A 137 -23.43 -4.63 -10.54
N TYR A 138 -22.93 -5.46 -9.62
CA TYR A 138 -21.49 -5.49 -9.29
C TYR A 138 -20.66 -5.96 -10.49
N GLY A 139 -21.13 -6.96 -11.22
CA GLY A 139 -20.48 -7.43 -12.46
C GLY A 139 -20.41 -6.34 -13.52
N LEU A 140 -21.48 -5.57 -13.72
CA LEU A 140 -21.51 -4.44 -14.65
C LEU A 140 -20.55 -3.33 -14.25
N ILE A 141 -20.51 -2.95 -12.96
CA ILE A 141 -19.55 -1.96 -12.46
C ILE A 141 -18.12 -2.45 -12.68
N ALA A 142 -17.82 -3.71 -12.36
CA ALA A 142 -16.50 -4.29 -12.59
C ALA A 142 -16.12 -4.27 -14.08
N LEU A 143 -17.05 -4.61 -14.97
CA LEU A 143 -16.85 -4.58 -16.41
C LEU A 143 -16.59 -3.16 -16.92
N ILE A 144 -17.33 -2.16 -16.45
CA ILE A 144 -17.08 -0.75 -16.75
C ILE A 144 -15.66 -0.36 -16.32
N LEU A 145 -15.28 -0.64 -15.08
CA LEU A 145 -13.94 -0.30 -14.57
C LEU A 145 -12.82 -0.98 -15.38
N ILE A 146 -12.99 -2.26 -15.74
CA ILE A 146 -12.03 -2.99 -16.58
C ILE A 146 -11.96 -2.38 -17.98
N SER A 147 -13.10 -2.04 -18.57
CA SER A 147 -13.16 -1.44 -19.92
C SER A 147 -12.47 -0.07 -19.95
N VAL A 148 -12.65 0.75 -18.91
CA VAL A 148 -11.99 2.05 -18.76
C VAL A 148 -10.48 1.84 -18.61
N ALA A 149 -10.05 0.89 -17.78
CA ALA A 149 -8.63 0.57 -17.62
C ALA A 149 -7.99 0.12 -18.94
N LEU A 150 -8.66 -0.76 -19.69
CA LEU A 150 -8.18 -1.21 -21.00
C LEU A 150 -8.11 -0.05 -22.01
N ALA A 151 -9.12 0.82 -22.02
CA ALA A 151 -9.15 2.00 -22.90
C ALA A 151 -7.96 2.95 -22.60
N LEU A 152 -7.64 3.17 -21.32
CA LEU A 152 -6.47 3.98 -20.93
C LEU A 152 -5.15 3.33 -21.38
N ILE A 153 -5.00 2.01 -21.22
CA ILE A 153 -3.82 1.27 -21.70
C ILE A 153 -3.68 1.41 -23.22
N LEU A 154 -4.77 1.24 -23.95
CA LEU A 154 -4.78 1.41 -25.41
C LEU A 154 -4.48 2.84 -25.84
N ALA A 155 -4.99 3.84 -25.12
CA ALA A 155 -4.70 5.25 -25.38
C ALA A 155 -3.21 5.55 -25.19
N ILE A 156 -2.60 5.06 -24.09
CA ILE A 156 -1.17 5.19 -23.83
C ILE A 156 -0.35 4.48 -24.92
N TRP A 157 -0.74 3.26 -25.31
CA TRP A 157 -0.06 2.52 -26.38
C TRP A 157 -0.12 3.26 -27.72
N LYS A 158 -1.28 3.81 -28.10
CA LYS A 158 -1.41 4.61 -29.32
C LYS A 158 -0.65 5.92 -29.25
N LEU A 159 -0.61 6.59 -28.10
CA LEU A 159 0.04 7.90 -27.95
C LEU A 159 1.57 7.78 -27.89
N LEU A 160 2.09 6.79 -27.16
CA LEU A 160 3.53 6.68 -26.89
C LEU A 160 4.25 5.67 -27.78
N TYR A 161 3.64 4.52 -28.06
CA TYR A 161 4.33 3.44 -28.77
C TYR A 161 4.13 3.53 -30.28
N ALA A 162 2.90 3.67 -30.77
CA ALA A 162 2.61 3.70 -32.21
C ALA A 162 3.42 4.75 -33.02
N PRO A 163 3.64 6.00 -32.55
CA PRO A 163 4.51 6.94 -33.27
C PRO A 163 5.99 6.58 -33.17
N SER A 164 6.45 6.06 -32.02
CA SER A 164 7.84 5.65 -31.81
C SER A 164 8.31 4.56 -32.78
N VAL A 165 7.43 3.67 -33.22
CA VAL A 165 7.80 2.60 -34.19
C VAL A 165 7.72 3.07 -35.64
N ARG A 166 7.08 4.21 -35.92
CA ARG A 166 6.94 4.74 -37.30
C ARG A 166 8.09 5.64 -37.73
N GLU A 167 8.87 6.14 -36.77
CA GLU A 167 10.03 7.02 -37.03
C GLU A 167 11.36 6.25 -37.15
N VAL A 168 11.33 4.91 -37.08
CA VAL A 168 12.46 4.00 -37.33
C VAL A 168 12.23 3.26 -38.64
#